data_AF-A0A838V591-F1
#
_entry.id   AF-A0A838V591-F1
#
_cell.length_a   1.000
_cell.length_b   1.000
_cell.length_c   1.000
_cell.angle_alpha   90.00
_cell.angle_beta   90.00
_cell.angle_gamma   90.00
#
_symmetry.space_group_name_H-M   'P 1'
#
loop_
_entity.id
_entity.type
_entity.pdbx_description
1 polymer ?
#
loop_
_entity_poly.entity_id
_entity_poly.type
_entity_poly.pdbx_seq_one_letter_code
_entity_poly.pdbx_strand_id
1 'polypeptide(L)'
;MADRTEAAALNLKGKGDLAELMVAADLRRRGFKIAIPFGEDCDFDLVLIRDDRLERVQVKYAESDGIVIRVRCQSHSLTNGKVRRTKRYTAKTIDLLAVYDRTSLRCYYIPASELGAGRAILHLRLKPALNKQHIGTRPAERYLSLA
;
A
#
# COMPACT_ATOMS: atom_id res chain seq x y z
N MET A 1 20.38 -9.96 29.91
CA MET A 1 20.45 -10.07 28.44
C MET A 1 19.14 -9.54 27.89
N ALA A 2 19.24 -8.59 26.95
CA ALA A 2 18.27 -7.52 26.69
C ALA A 2 16.79 -7.92 26.68
N ASP A 3 16.06 -7.26 27.58
CA ASP A 3 14.62 -7.04 27.58
C ASP A 3 14.18 -6.55 26.19
N ARG A 4 13.43 -7.38 25.46
CA ARG A 4 12.81 -6.98 24.19
C ARG A 4 11.69 -6.03 24.57
N THR A 5 11.96 -4.73 24.50
CA THR A 5 10.95 -3.69 24.64
C THR A 5 9.75 -4.04 23.78
N GLU A 6 8.64 -4.36 24.43
CA GLU A 6 7.36 -4.63 23.79
C GLU A 6 6.97 -3.36 23.03
N ALA A 7 7.15 -3.36 21.72
CA ALA A 7 6.89 -2.18 20.90
C ALA A 7 5.41 -1.82 21.04
N ALA A 8 5.12 -0.67 21.65
CA ALA A 8 3.76 -0.19 21.85
C ALA A 8 2.97 -0.26 20.53
N ALA A 9 1.75 -0.80 20.59
CA ALA A 9 0.90 -0.93 19.42
C ALA A 9 0.62 0.45 18.80
N LEU A 10 1.07 0.65 17.56
CA LEU A 10 0.86 1.91 16.84
C LEU A 10 -0.64 2.14 16.59
N ASN A 11 -1.09 3.37 16.81
CA ASN A 11 -2.43 3.82 16.39
C ASN A 11 -2.53 3.88 14.85
N LEU A 12 -3.71 4.15 14.31
CA LEU A 12 -3.94 4.15 12.85
C LEU A 12 -3.01 5.11 12.10
N LYS A 13 -2.74 6.29 12.65
CA LYS A 13 -1.83 7.27 12.04
C LYS A 13 -0.40 6.74 12.05
N GLY A 14 0.08 6.25 13.19
CA GLY A 14 1.43 5.69 13.32
C GLY A 14 1.67 4.49 12.41
N LYS A 15 0.65 3.65 12.17
CA LYS A 15 0.72 2.57 11.18
C LYS A 15 0.87 3.12 9.75
N GLY A 16 0.18 4.20 9.42
CA GLY A 16 0.33 4.92 8.15
C GLY A 16 1.73 5.48 7.97
N ASP A 17 2.18 6.30 8.93
CA ASP A 17 3.52 6.90 8.95
C ASP A 17 4.62 5.82 8.81
N LEU A 18 4.49 4.68 9.52
CA LEU A 18 5.40 3.55 9.38
C LEU A 18 5.39 2.96 7.96
N ALA A 19 4.21 2.73 7.37
CA ALA A 19 4.12 2.16 6.04
C ALA A 19 4.75 3.08 4.98
N GLU A 20 4.54 4.39 5.09
CA GLU A 20 5.16 5.38 4.20
C GLU A 20 6.68 5.34 4.27
N LEU A 21 7.25 5.32 5.48
CA LEU A 21 8.69 5.20 5.69
C LEU A 21 9.24 3.88 5.11
N MET A 22 8.54 2.76 5.33
CA MET A 22 8.97 1.45 4.83
C MET A 22 8.94 1.38 3.31
N VAL A 23 7.91 1.95 2.67
CA VAL A 23 7.83 2.04 1.20
C VAL A 23 8.92 2.96 0.66
N ALA A 24 9.10 4.16 1.23
CA ALA A 24 10.13 5.09 0.81
C ALA A 24 11.54 4.47 0.91
N ALA A 25 11.83 3.77 2.01
CA ALA A 25 13.08 3.06 2.21
C ALA A 25 13.28 1.92 1.19
N ASP A 26 12.24 1.13 0.92
CA ASP A 26 12.32 0.06 -0.09
C ASP A 26 12.57 0.61 -1.50
N LEU A 27 11.89 1.69 -1.89
CA LEU A 27 12.10 2.38 -3.16
C LEU A 27 13.54 2.92 -3.28
N ARG A 28 14.05 3.59 -2.24
CA ARG A 28 15.43 4.10 -2.21
C ARG A 28 16.45 2.99 -2.26
N ARG A 29 16.24 1.87 -1.56
CA ARG A 29 17.13 0.70 -1.58
C ARG A 29 17.23 0.09 -2.98
N ARG A 30 16.17 0.17 -3.77
CA ARG A 30 16.13 -0.27 -5.18
C ARG A 30 16.73 0.75 -6.15
N GLY A 31 17.21 1.89 -5.67
CA GLY A 31 17.86 2.91 -6.49
C GLY A 31 16.92 3.99 -7.04
N PHE A 32 15.60 3.87 -6.82
CA PHE A 32 14.65 4.86 -7.31
C PHE A 32 14.72 6.17 -6.52
N LYS A 33 14.46 7.29 -7.18
CA LYS A 33 14.29 8.59 -6.52
C LYS A 33 12.82 8.76 -6.12
N ILE A 34 12.58 9.53 -5.07
CA ILE A 34 11.24 9.85 -4.60
C ILE A 34 11.14 11.35 -4.33
N ALA A 35 9.94 11.91 -4.48
CA ALA A 35 9.59 13.24 -4.00
C ALA A 35 8.40 13.13 -3.04
N ILE A 36 8.40 13.97 -2.00
CA ILE A 36 7.34 13.99 -0.98
C ILE A 36 6.51 15.26 -1.22
N PRO A 37 5.18 15.14 -1.45
CA PRO A 37 4.32 16.29 -1.55
C PRO A 37 4.30 17.06 -0.23
N PHE A 38 4.21 18.39 -0.32
CA PHE A 38 4.07 19.24 0.87
C PHE A 38 2.60 19.30 1.29
N GLY A 39 2.30 18.89 2.53
CA GLY A 39 0.94 18.86 3.09
C GLY A 39 0.21 17.52 2.89
N GLU A 40 -1.02 17.43 3.37
CA GLU A 40 -1.85 16.19 3.38
C GLU A 40 -3.04 16.26 2.40
N ASP A 41 -3.10 17.27 1.52
CA ASP A 41 -4.22 17.48 0.60
C ASP A 41 -4.13 16.62 -0.67
N CYS A 42 -3.01 15.92 -0.87
CA CYS A 42 -2.80 15.05 -2.03
C CYS A 42 -3.49 13.69 -1.85
N ASP A 43 -3.90 13.09 -2.97
CA ASP A 43 -4.44 11.73 -3.01
C ASP A 43 -3.38 10.62 -2.94
N PHE A 44 -2.12 11.01 -2.74
CA PHE A 44 -0.95 10.14 -2.76
C PHE A 44 0.05 10.67 -1.72
N ASP A 45 0.86 9.76 -1.19
CA ASP A 45 1.77 10.07 -0.07
C ASP A 45 3.19 10.36 -0.56
N LEU A 46 3.57 9.83 -1.73
CA LEU A 46 4.85 10.14 -2.38
C LEU A 46 4.75 10.06 -3.91
N VAL A 47 5.74 10.62 -4.59
CA VAL A 47 5.95 10.46 -6.02
C VAL A 47 7.18 9.59 -6.24
N LEU A 48 7.01 8.49 -6.97
CA LEU A 48 8.10 7.68 -7.49
C LEU A 48 8.63 8.33 -8.77
N ILE A 49 9.95 8.51 -8.83
CA ILE A 49 10.65 9.01 -10.01
C ILE A 49 11.45 7.84 -10.59
N ARG A 50 10.96 7.31 -11.70
CA ARG A 50 11.65 6.27 -12.48
C ARG A 50 11.63 6.64 -13.96
N ASP A 51 12.78 6.51 -14.60
CA ASP A 51 13.02 7.01 -15.96
C ASP A 51 12.58 8.48 -16.08
N ASP A 52 11.83 8.82 -17.12
CA ASP A 52 11.25 10.15 -17.34
C ASP A 52 9.80 10.27 -16.81
N ARG A 53 9.40 9.42 -15.86
CA ARG A 53 8.02 9.37 -15.32
C ARG A 53 7.98 9.75 -13.85
N LEU A 54 6.93 10.51 -13.52
CA LEU A 54 6.51 10.84 -12.17
C LEU A 54 5.24 10.06 -11.87
N GLU A 55 5.32 9.08 -10.98
CA GLU A 55 4.18 8.23 -10.61
C GLU A 55 3.70 8.57 -9.20
N ARG A 56 2.43 8.95 -9.09
CA ARG A 56 1.76 9.22 -7.81
C ARG A 56 1.51 7.91 -7.08
N VAL A 57 2.10 7.77 -5.89
CA VAL A 57 2.02 6.55 -5.08
C VAL A 57 1.25 6.81 -3.80
N GLN A 58 0.11 6.15 -3.66
CA GLN A 58 -0.56 6.05 -2.36
C GLN A 58 -0.04 4.81 -1.62
N VAL A 59 0.27 4.97 -0.35
CA VAL A 59 0.72 3.93 0.55
C VAL A 59 -0.42 3.42 1.43
N LYS A 60 -0.39 2.12 1.72
CA LYS A 60 -1.25 1.48 2.72
C LYS A 60 -0.45 0.55 3.62
N TYR A 61 -0.74 0.64 4.91
CA TYR A 61 -0.38 -0.40 5.86
C TYR A 61 -1.33 -1.59 5.72
N ALA A 62 -0.78 -2.80 5.74
CA ALA A 62 -1.51 -4.04 5.87
C ALA A 62 -0.84 -4.97 6.88
N GLU A 63 -1.62 -5.88 7.42
CA GLU A 63 -1.16 -6.93 8.31
C GLU A 63 -1.95 -8.19 7.96
N SER A 64 -1.33 -9.05 7.15
CA SER A 64 -1.93 -10.28 6.66
C SER A 64 -1.88 -11.41 7.69
N ASP A 65 -2.68 -12.44 7.46
CA ASP A 65 -2.63 -13.73 8.16
C ASP A 65 -1.52 -14.66 7.63
N GLY A 66 -0.61 -14.14 6.79
CA GLY A 66 0.39 -14.94 6.08
C GLY A 66 -0.15 -15.77 4.91
N ILE A 67 -1.43 -15.63 4.57
CA ILE A 67 -2.12 -16.32 3.46
C ILE A 67 -2.59 -15.29 2.43
N VAL A 68 -3.22 -14.20 2.89
CA VAL A 68 -3.80 -13.17 2.03
C VAL A 68 -3.61 -11.77 2.63
N ILE A 69 -3.16 -10.84 1.80
CA ILE A 69 -3.11 -9.42 2.13
C ILE A 69 -4.41 -8.78 1.66
N ARG A 70 -5.20 -8.27 2.59
CA ARG A 70 -6.41 -7.50 2.31
C ARG A 70 -6.08 -6.02 2.18
N VAL A 71 -6.03 -5.53 0.94
CA VAL A 71 -5.64 -4.17 0.61
C VAL A 71 -6.88 -3.29 0.45
N ARG A 72 -6.97 -2.20 1.24
CA ARG A 72 -8.04 -1.20 1.07
C ARG A 72 -7.67 -0.21 -0.03
N CYS A 73 -8.48 -0.17 -1.07
CA CYS A 73 -8.29 0.68 -2.26
C CYS A 73 -9.08 1.99 -2.16
N GLN A 74 -9.25 2.50 -0.94
CA GLN A 74 -10.04 3.69 -0.64
C GLN A 74 -9.49 4.43 0.57
N SER A 75 -9.74 5.73 0.65
CA SER A 75 -9.56 6.57 1.83
C SER A 75 -10.91 7.02 2.38
N HIS A 76 -10.91 7.35 3.67
CA HIS A 76 -12.06 7.90 4.38
C HIS A 76 -11.70 9.30 4.87
N SER A 77 -12.53 10.28 4.51
CA SER A 77 -12.49 11.59 5.16
C SER A 77 -13.35 11.53 6.42
N LEU A 78 -12.74 11.84 7.56
CA LEU A 78 -13.41 11.84 8.85
C LEU A 78 -13.84 13.27 9.22
N THR A 79 -14.99 13.41 9.86
CA THR A 79 -15.42 14.66 10.52
C THR A 79 -16.01 14.26 11.87
N ASN A 80 -15.45 14.78 12.97
CA ASN A 80 -15.82 14.39 14.34
C ASN A 80 -15.81 12.87 14.55
N GLY A 81 -14.79 12.18 14.02
CA GLY A 81 -14.64 10.72 14.12
C GLY A 81 -15.60 9.90 13.26
N LYS A 82 -16.51 10.52 12.51
CA LYS A 82 -17.45 9.83 11.61
C LYS A 82 -16.99 9.93 10.16
N VAL A 83 -17.14 8.84 9.41
CA VAL A 83 -16.84 8.82 7.97
C VAL A 83 -17.83 9.73 7.25
N ARG A 84 -17.33 10.82 6.69
CA ARG A 84 -18.09 11.78 5.90
C ARG A 84 -18.08 11.43 4.42
N ARG A 85 -16.95 10.94 3.92
CA ARG A 85 -16.78 10.58 2.51
C ARG A 85 -15.86 9.38 2.37
N THR A 86 -16.23 8.44 1.50
CA THR A 86 -15.32 7.40 1.04
C THR A 86 -14.85 7.75 -0.36
N LYS A 87 -13.53 7.88 -0.55
CA LYS A 87 -12.92 8.11 -1.85
C LYS A 87 -12.23 6.84 -2.31
N ARG A 88 -12.60 6.34 -3.48
CA ARG A 88 -11.99 5.14 -4.07
C ARG A 88 -10.90 5.57 -5.03
N TYR A 89 -9.75 4.90 -4.95
CA TYR A 89 -8.64 5.19 -5.83
C TYR A 89 -8.88 4.64 -7.23
N THR A 90 -8.45 5.40 -8.23
CA THR A 90 -8.49 5.04 -9.65
C THR A 90 -7.21 5.55 -10.32
N ALA A 91 -6.99 5.18 -11.58
CA ALA A 91 -5.91 5.74 -12.39
C ALA A 91 -5.96 7.28 -12.52
N LYS A 92 -7.10 7.92 -12.24
CA LYS A 92 -7.21 9.38 -12.22
C LYS A 92 -6.55 10.00 -10.98
N THR A 93 -6.55 9.29 -9.85
CA THR A 93 -6.08 9.83 -8.56
C THR A 93 -4.63 9.43 -8.27
N ILE A 94 -4.26 8.20 -8.60
CA ILE A 94 -2.94 7.63 -8.32
C ILE A 94 -2.49 6.75 -9.48
N ASP A 95 -1.18 6.55 -9.60
CA ASP A 95 -0.58 5.66 -10.59
C ASP A 95 -0.22 4.30 -9.98
N LEU A 96 0.18 4.29 -8.70
CA LEU A 96 0.49 3.10 -7.92
C LEU A 96 -0.19 3.13 -6.54
N LEU A 97 -0.63 1.96 -6.09
CA LEU A 97 -0.99 1.69 -4.69
C LEU A 97 0.09 0.80 -4.08
N ALA A 98 0.99 1.38 -3.30
CA ALA A 98 2.00 0.67 -2.54
C ALA A 98 1.41 0.15 -1.22
N VAL A 99 1.79 -1.07 -0.84
CA VAL A 99 1.32 -1.72 0.39
C VAL A 99 2.51 -2.26 1.15
N TYR A 100 2.70 -1.80 2.38
CA TYR A 100 3.60 -2.44 3.33
C TYR A 100 2.82 -3.47 4.14
N ASP A 101 3.19 -4.75 4.04
CA ASP A 101 2.62 -5.81 4.86
C ASP A 101 3.54 -6.11 6.05
N ARG A 102 3.05 -5.83 7.26
CA ARG A 102 3.82 -6.00 8.50
C ARG A 102 4.17 -7.47 8.76
N THR A 103 3.34 -8.40 8.34
CA THR A 103 3.54 -9.84 8.56
C THR A 103 4.71 -10.38 7.73
N SER A 104 4.76 -10.06 6.43
CA SER A 104 5.83 -10.49 5.54
C SER A 104 7.05 -9.55 5.48
N LEU A 105 6.96 -8.35 6.08
CA LEU A 105 7.98 -7.29 6.03
C LEU A 105 8.33 -6.85 4.61
N ARG A 106 7.36 -6.88 3.70
CA ARG A 106 7.56 -6.60 2.28
C ARG A 106 6.64 -5.49 1.80
N CYS A 107 7.12 -4.79 0.77
CA CYS A 107 6.37 -3.79 0.03
C CYS A 107 5.87 -4.41 -1.28
N TYR A 108 4.59 -4.16 -1.58
CA TYR A 108 3.91 -4.60 -2.79
C TYR A 108 3.42 -3.38 -3.57
N TYR A 109 3.64 -3.35 -4.88
CA TYR A 109 3.37 -2.20 -5.74
C TYR A 109 2.29 -2.56 -6.76
N ILE A 110 1.07 -2.09 -6.53
CA ILE A 110 -0.09 -2.44 -7.35
C ILE A 110 -0.34 -1.31 -8.36
N PRO A 111 -0.30 -1.56 -9.67
CA PRO A 111 -0.62 -0.54 -10.66
C PRO A 111 -2.09 -0.12 -10.60
N ALA A 112 -2.37 1.16 -10.83
CA ALA A 112 -3.73 1.70 -10.74
C ALA A 112 -4.71 1.05 -11.74
N SER A 113 -4.22 0.43 -12.81
CA SER A 113 -5.02 -0.38 -13.73
C SER A 113 -5.75 -1.54 -13.04
N GLU A 114 -5.17 -2.11 -11.96
CA GLU A 114 -5.83 -3.14 -11.16
C GLU A 114 -7.03 -2.60 -10.40
N LEU A 115 -7.08 -1.29 -10.11
CA LEU A 115 -8.15 -0.67 -9.32
C LEU A 115 -9.46 -0.51 -10.11
N GLY A 116 -9.38 -0.54 -11.44
CA GLY A 116 -10.53 -0.36 -12.34
C GLY A 116 -11.25 0.97 -12.09
N ALA A 117 -12.59 0.95 -12.13
CA ALA A 117 -13.44 2.12 -11.88
C ALA A 117 -13.55 2.54 -10.40
N GLY A 118 -12.64 2.06 -9.53
CA GLY A 118 -12.65 2.34 -8.09
C GLY A 118 -13.25 1.18 -7.31
N ARG A 119 -12.49 0.09 -7.19
CA ARG A 119 -12.79 -1.00 -6.25
C ARG A 119 -12.53 -0.58 -4.80
N ALA A 120 -13.22 -1.21 -3.85
CA ALA A 120 -13.00 -0.94 -2.42
C ALA A 120 -11.84 -1.75 -1.83
N ILE A 121 -11.67 -3.01 -2.28
CA ILE A 121 -10.71 -3.97 -1.69
C ILE A 121 -10.02 -4.77 -2.81
N LEU A 122 -8.74 -5.07 -2.61
CA LEU A 122 -7.98 -6.09 -3.31
C LEU A 122 -7.52 -7.18 -2.33
N HIS A 123 -7.41 -8.40 -2.83
CA HIS A 123 -6.82 -9.51 -2.10
C HIS A 123 -5.58 -9.98 -2.85
N LEU A 124 -4.40 -9.78 -2.26
CA LEU A 124 -3.16 -10.33 -2.79
C LEU A 124 -2.86 -11.64 -2.06
N ARG A 125 -2.63 -12.72 -2.79
CA ARG A 125 -2.41 -14.04 -2.22
C ARG A 125 -0.93 -14.31 -1.98
N LEU A 126 -0.56 -14.57 -0.73
CA LEU A 126 0.77 -15.04 -0.33
C LEU A 126 0.89 -16.57 -0.49
N LYS A 127 -0.23 -17.28 -0.35
CA LYS A 127 -0.31 -18.73 -0.60
C LYS A 127 -1.36 -19.05 -1.69
N PRO A 128 -1.18 -20.16 -2.44
CA PRO A 128 -2.14 -20.61 -3.44
C PRO A 128 -3.57 -20.77 -2.90
N ALA A 129 -4.54 -20.79 -3.81
CA ALA A 129 -5.93 -21.07 -3.46
C ALA A 129 -6.13 -22.53 -3.04
N LEU A 130 -6.92 -22.74 -1.97
CA LEU A 130 -7.23 -24.09 -1.48
C LEU A 130 -7.96 -24.92 -2.54
N ASN A 131 -8.85 -24.28 -3.30
CA ASN A 131 -9.56 -24.87 -4.43
C ASN A 131 -8.74 -24.89 -5.73
N LYS A 132 -7.42 -24.63 -5.68
CA LYS A 132 -6.52 -24.53 -6.85
C LYS A 132 -7.00 -23.55 -7.93
N GLN A 133 -7.81 -22.55 -7.56
CA GLN A 133 -8.18 -21.49 -8.48
C GLN A 133 -6.96 -20.64 -8.84
N HIS A 134 -6.70 -20.49 -10.14
CA HIS A 134 -5.68 -19.58 -10.67
C HIS A 134 -6.30 -18.35 -11.35
N ILE A 135 -7.44 -18.52 -12.03
CA ILE A 135 -8.13 -17.44 -12.74
C ILE A 135 -8.76 -16.45 -11.75
N GLY A 136 -8.51 -15.15 -11.98
CA GLY A 136 -9.04 -14.06 -11.15
C GLY A 136 -8.30 -13.88 -9.82
N THR A 137 -7.29 -14.70 -9.54
CA THR A 137 -6.42 -14.53 -8.38
C THR A 137 -5.32 -13.50 -8.66
N ARG A 138 -4.81 -12.90 -7.59
CA ARG A 138 -3.70 -11.95 -7.62
C ARG A 138 -2.57 -12.48 -6.74
N PRO A 139 -1.67 -13.32 -7.28
CA PRO A 139 -0.48 -13.74 -6.55
C PRO A 139 0.32 -12.51 -6.12
N ALA A 140 0.65 -12.41 -4.82
CA ALA A 140 1.33 -11.24 -4.27
C ALA A 140 2.72 -11.02 -4.89
N GLU A 141 3.38 -12.11 -5.31
CA GLU A 141 4.66 -12.09 -6.00
C GLU A 141 4.68 -11.20 -7.25
N ARG A 142 3.56 -11.07 -7.97
CA ARG A 142 3.45 -10.22 -9.17
C ARG A 142 3.66 -8.74 -8.87
N TYR A 143 3.50 -8.35 -7.62
CA TYR A 143 3.58 -6.96 -7.17
C TYR A 143 4.83 -6.70 -6.33
N LEU A 144 5.78 -7.64 -6.24
CA LEU A 144 7.03 -7.43 -5.49
C LEU A 144 8.02 -6.50 -6.20
N SER A 145 7.94 -6.40 -7.52
CA SER A 145 8.80 -5.55 -8.34
C SER A 145 8.00 -4.46 -9.04
N LEU A 146 8.64 -3.31 -9.20
CA LEU A 146 8.23 -2.28 -10.15
C LEU A 146 8.84 -2.69 -11.49
N ALA A 147 8.09 -3.50 -12.25
CA ALA A 147 8.44 -3.82 -13.63
C ALA A 147 8.24 -2.60 -14.52
#